data_AF-A0A1V5D0Z5-F1
#
_entry.id   AF-A0A1V5D0Z5-F1
#
_cell.length_a   1.000
_cell.length_b   1.000
_cell.length_c   1.000
_cell.angle_alpha   90.00
_cell.angle_beta   90.00
_cell.angle_gamma   90.00
#
_symmetry.space_group_name_H-M   'P 1'
#
loop_
_entity.id
_entity.type
_entity.pdbx_description
1 polymer ?
#
loop_
_entity_poly.entity_id
_entity_poly.type
_entity_poly.pdbx_seq_one_letter_code
_entity_poly.pdbx_strand_id
1 'polypeptide(L)'
;MGNQNRLTAYVGYHTLSLLAKAGAANDAAGPEQEAMQVIWGYHKKDRLRLVTSGEAMEMDMVIAFNTEGCCVTDTYMITENIEAFETWDRVDRDLTAKWKQVVDLFDQLEVLDREREGTQGAEDTLFSFIREEVLCEGGNDTLPQNRAKDDVEILHNCARHFQEWYGEDRWRDLRRIEYDLNWKILESELLQRSIEPVFEGEEGAQNRCLLGLLNRVVGFSKKSCPMLPMNPRHIDFVVEAVMKKYGGDRREHEVRHIVHCIEHDVDFLITVDEDLTARFNGKRHELSKHPACCSIKLTLVTPSQLVNRLIAQNP
;
A
#
# COMPACT_ATOMS: atom_id res chain seq x y z
N MET A 1 -13.12 30.07 -20.05
CA MET A 1 -12.78 29.44 -21.34
C MET A 1 -12.98 27.94 -21.17
N GLY A 2 -13.92 27.37 -21.92
CA GLY A 2 -14.15 25.93 -22.16
C GLY A 2 -13.99 24.94 -21.01
N ASN A 3 -14.91 24.91 -20.05
CA ASN A 3 -15.09 23.74 -19.18
C ASN A 3 -15.80 22.64 -20.00
N GLN A 4 -15.08 22.00 -20.93
CA GLN A 4 -15.53 20.71 -21.45
C GLN A 4 -15.42 19.72 -20.29
N ASN A 5 -16.51 19.03 -19.93
CA ASN A 5 -16.52 17.97 -18.91
C ASN A 5 -15.47 16.91 -19.28
N ARG A 6 -14.25 17.09 -18.79
CA ARG A 6 -13.17 16.11 -18.92
C ARG A 6 -13.43 14.99 -17.95
N LEU A 7 -13.37 13.76 -18.45
CA LEU A 7 -13.40 12.59 -17.60
C LEU A 7 -12.23 12.64 -16.62
N THR A 8 -12.53 12.33 -15.37
CA THR A 8 -11.58 12.28 -14.26
C THR A 8 -11.48 10.85 -13.78
N ALA A 9 -10.26 10.33 -13.67
CA ALA A 9 -10.00 9.00 -13.15
C ALA A 9 -9.00 9.05 -11.99
N TYR A 10 -9.36 8.38 -10.90
CA TYR A 10 -8.55 8.25 -9.70
C TYR A 10 -7.56 7.09 -9.84
N VAL A 11 -6.33 7.34 -9.43
CA VAL A 11 -5.24 6.36 -9.46
C VAL A 11 -4.72 6.14 -8.03
N GLY A 12 -4.74 4.89 -7.56
CA GLY A 12 -4.07 4.44 -6.34
C GLY A 12 -2.69 3.82 -6.61
N TYR A 13 -1.95 3.48 -5.56
CA TYR A 13 -0.56 3.01 -5.66
C TYR A 13 -0.40 1.80 -6.57
N HIS A 14 -1.22 0.76 -6.39
CA HIS A 14 -1.08 -0.49 -7.14
C HIS A 14 -1.23 -0.28 -8.64
N THR A 15 -2.21 0.53 -9.06
CA THR A 15 -2.41 0.90 -10.45
C THR A 15 -1.25 1.76 -10.99
N LEU A 16 -0.78 2.73 -10.21
CA LEU A 16 0.37 3.56 -10.60
C LEU A 16 1.64 2.71 -10.78
N SER A 17 1.83 1.71 -9.92
CA SER A 17 3.00 0.82 -9.93
C SER A 17 3.11 -0.03 -11.21
N LEU A 18 2.02 -0.21 -11.96
CA LEU A 18 2.05 -0.87 -13.26
C LEU A 18 2.95 -0.11 -14.27
N LEU A 19 3.01 1.22 -14.17
CA LEU A 19 3.84 2.05 -15.04
C LEU A 19 5.33 1.98 -14.69
N ALA A 20 5.65 1.56 -13.47
CA ALA A 20 7.02 1.49 -12.95
C ALA A 20 7.72 0.15 -13.23
N LYS A 21 7.03 -0.84 -13.80
CA LYS A 21 7.64 -2.13 -14.13
C LYS A 21 8.47 -2.05 -15.40
N ALA A 22 9.79 -1.96 -15.24
CA ALA A 22 10.75 -2.25 -16.30
C ALA A 22 11.04 -3.77 -16.33
N GLY A 23 10.51 -4.49 -17.32
CA GLY A 23 11.04 -5.82 -17.69
C GLY A 23 10.47 -7.03 -16.93
N ALA A 24 9.43 -7.63 -17.53
CA ALA A 24 9.10 -9.05 -17.63
C ALA A 24 7.58 -9.17 -17.59
N ALA A 25 6.98 -9.22 -18.78
CA ALA A 25 5.58 -9.54 -18.94
C ALA A 25 5.33 -10.94 -18.38
N ASN A 26 4.81 -11.02 -17.16
CA ASN A 26 4.03 -12.19 -16.75
C ASN A 26 2.66 -12.04 -17.44
N ASP A 27 2.23 -13.10 -18.13
CA ASP A 27 1.13 -13.09 -19.11
C ASP A 27 -0.22 -12.54 -18.59
N ALA A 28 -0.45 -12.48 -17.27
CA ALA A 28 -1.67 -11.93 -16.68
C ALA A 28 -1.61 -10.43 -16.36
N ALA A 29 -0.42 -9.88 -16.05
CA ALA A 29 -0.25 -8.45 -15.72
C ALA A 29 0.08 -7.60 -16.96
N GLY A 30 0.52 -8.24 -18.05
CA GLY A 30 0.82 -7.58 -19.32
C GLY A 30 -0.32 -6.70 -19.85
N PRO A 31 -1.56 -7.21 -19.95
CA PRO A 31 -2.68 -6.43 -20.48
C PRO A 31 -3.00 -5.17 -19.66
N GLU A 32 -3.05 -5.29 -18.34
CA GLU A 32 -3.34 -4.14 -17.46
C GLU A 32 -2.19 -3.13 -17.44
N GLN A 33 -0.94 -3.59 -17.54
CA GLN A 33 0.22 -2.72 -17.68
C GLN A 33 0.19 -1.93 -19.00
N GLU A 34 -0.04 -2.61 -20.12
CA GLU A 34 -0.18 -1.97 -21.45
C GLU A 34 -1.33 -0.96 -21.45
N ALA A 35 -2.48 -1.36 -20.88
CA ALA A 35 -3.63 -0.47 -20.76
C ALA A 35 -3.32 0.76 -19.90
N MET A 36 -2.58 0.59 -18.80
CA MET A 36 -2.17 1.72 -17.97
C MET A 36 -1.19 2.65 -18.69
N GLN A 37 -0.28 2.14 -19.52
CA GLN A 37 0.58 2.96 -20.39
C GLN A 37 -0.26 3.79 -21.38
N VAL A 38 -1.30 3.20 -21.96
CA VAL A 38 -2.23 3.91 -22.83
C VAL A 38 -2.95 5.02 -22.05
N ILE A 39 -3.51 4.72 -20.88
CA ILE A 39 -4.17 5.69 -19.98
C ILE A 39 -3.22 6.86 -19.65
N TRP A 40 -1.97 6.56 -19.31
CA TRP A 40 -0.95 7.58 -19.05
C TRP A 40 -0.69 8.45 -20.28
N GLY A 41 -0.71 7.87 -21.48
CA GLY A 41 -0.64 8.60 -22.75
C GLY A 41 -1.85 9.53 -22.97
N TYR A 42 -3.07 9.11 -22.61
CA TYR A 42 -4.25 9.98 -22.64
C TYR A 42 -4.13 11.15 -21.66
N HIS A 43 -3.57 10.89 -20.47
CA HIS A 43 -3.29 11.91 -19.47
C HIS A 43 -2.27 12.95 -19.96
N LYS A 44 -1.13 12.51 -20.51
CA LYS A 44 -0.12 13.43 -21.07
C LYS A 44 -0.61 14.25 -22.26
N LYS A 45 -1.64 13.79 -22.96
CA LYS A 45 -2.32 14.53 -24.05
C LYS A 45 -3.51 15.35 -23.56
N ASP A 46 -3.70 15.45 -22.25
CA ASP A 46 -4.77 16.22 -21.61
C ASP A 46 -6.19 15.81 -22.10
N ARG A 47 -6.36 14.50 -22.37
CA ARG A 47 -7.63 13.86 -22.78
C ARG A 47 -8.33 13.15 -21.64
N LEU A 48 -7.62 12.90 -20.54
CA LEU A 48 -8.11 12.28 -19.32
C LEU A 48 -7.38 12.95 -18.14
N ARG A 49 -8.13 13.41 -17.15
CA ARG A 49 -7.55 13.96 -15.93
C ARG A 49 -7.28 12.81 -14.95
N LEU A 50 -6.01 12.58 -14.61
CA LEU A 50 -5.64 11.60 -13.59
C LEU A 50 -5.41 12.31 -12.28
N VAL A 51 -6.08 11.83 -11.23
CA VAL A 51 -6.08 12.45 -9.91
C VAL A 51 -5.80 11.41 -8.83
N THR A 52 -5.38 11.86 -7.65
CA THR A 52 -5.22 11.00 -6.48
C THR A 52 -5.43 11.76 -5.17
N SER A 53 -5.41 11.08 -4.03
CA SER A 53 -5.33 11.69 -2.69
C SER A 53 -3.88 11.56 -2.22
N GLY A 54 -3.25 12.69 -1.88
CA GLY A 54 -1.85 12.69 -1.44
C GLY A 54 -1.64 11.82 -0.21
N GLU A 55 -2.45 12.03 0.84
CA GLU A 55 -2.33 11.27 2.10
C GLU A 55 -2.59 9.78 1.91
N ALA A 56 -3.63 9.40 1.15
CA ALA A 56 -3.94 7.99 0.94
C ALA A 56 -2.87 7.30 0.09
N MET A 57 -2.41 7.95 -0.98
CA MET A 57 -1.34 7.44 -1.85
C MET A 57 -0.01 7.30 -1.10
N GLU A 58 0.38 8.29 -0.29
CA GLU A 58 1.58 8.22 0.54
C GLU A 58 1.51 7.05 1.53
N MET A 59 0.36 6.84 2.18
CA MET A 59 0.18 5.72 3.09
C MET A 59 0.31 4.37 2.37
N ASP A 60 -0.28 4.23 1.18
CA ASP A 60 -0.16 3.03 0.38
C ASP A 60 1.29 2.76 -0.04
N MET A 61 2.03 3.79 -0.47
CA MET A 61 3.46 3.69 -0.76
C MET A 61 4.25 3.27 0.47
N VAL A 62 3.98 3.87 1.63
CA VAL A 62 4.61 3.50 2.91
C VAL A 62 4.36 2.02 3.21
N ILE A 63 3.12 1.54 3.10
CA ILE A 63 2.80 0.13 3.37
C ILE A 63 3.52 -0.76 2.37
N ALA A 64 3.39 -0.49 1.08
CA ALA A 64 3.98 -1.30 0.03
C ALA A 64 5.51 -1.41 0.17
N PHE A 65 6.20 -0.29 0.35
CA PHE A 65 7.66 -0.27 0.45
C PHE A 65 8.13 -0.97 1.72
N ASN A 66 7.40 -0.82 2.83
CA ASN A 66 7.66 -1.60 4.04
C ASN A 66 7.47 -3.09 3.78
N THR A 67 6.39 -3.52 3.13
CA THR A 67 6.18 -4.95 2.81
C THR A 67 7.14 -5.49 1.75
N GLU A 68 7.89 -4.63 1.06
CA GLU A 68 8.93 -5.03 0.12
C GLU A 68 10.36 -4.84 0.73
N GLY A 69 10.46 -4.54 2.03
CA GLY A 69 11.69 -4.56 2.83
C GLY A 69 12.26 -3.18 3.20
N CYS A 70 11.78 -2.10 2.57
CA CYS A 70 12.23 -0.74 2.86
C CYS A 70 11.49 -0.14 4.04
N CYS A 71 12.21 0.05 5.15
CA CYS A 71 11.66 0.68 6.35
C CYS A 71 11.37 2.17 6.16
N VAL A 72 10.20 2.49 5.60
CA VAL A 72 9.74 3.89 5.48
C VAL A 72 9.19 4.36 6.83
N THR A 73 9.80 5.40 7.38
CA THR A 73 9.40 6.03 8.66
C THR A 73 8.80 7.41 8.45
N ASP A 74 8.13 7.94 9.47
CA ASP A 74 7.65 9.32 9.57
C ASP A 74 8.78 10.36 9.76
N THR A 75 10.03 9.90 9.88
CA THR A 75 11.17 10.77 10.20
C THR A 75 11.82 11.37 8.95
N TYR A 76 11.65 10.72 7.80
CA TYR A 76 12.33 11.04 6.55
C TYR A 76 11.34 10.99 5.38
N MET A 77 11.63 11.72 4.32
CA MET A 77 10.91 11.61 3.06
C MET A 77 11.04 10.18 2.50
N ILE A 78 10.06 9.74 1.71
CA ILE A 78 10.08 8.40 1.11
C ILE A 78 11.38 8.16 0.32
N THR A 79 11.83 9.15 -0.45
CA THR A 79 13.09 9.09 -1.23
C THR A 79 14.33 8.90 -0.35
N GLU A 80 14.41 9.60 0.78
CA GLU A 80 15.51 9.45 1.75
C GLU A 80 15.54 8.05 2.37
N ASN A 81 14.37 7.45 2.65
CA ASN A 81 14.31 6.07 3.15
C ASN A 81 14.79 5.07 2.07
N ILE A 82 14.47 5.31 0.80
CA ILE A 82 14.96 4.49 -0.33
C ILE A 82 16.49 4.61 -0.43
N GLU A 83 17.03 5.83 -0.39
CA GLU A 83 18.49 6.06 -0.43
C GLU A 83 19.21 5.38 0.74
N ALA A 84 18.64 5.43 1.95
CA ALA A 84 19.18 4.73 3.11
C ALA A 84 19.17 3.20 2.90
N PHE A 85 18.08 2.64 2.36
CA PHE A 85 17.98 1.22 2.06
C PHE A 85 19.00 0.77 0.99
N GLU A 86 19.24 1.62 0.00
CA GLU A 86 20.23 1.40 -1.06
C GLU A 86 21.69 1.35 -0.58
N THR A 87 21.97 1.78 0.66
CA THR A 87 23.30 1.62 1.25
C THR A 87 23.57 0.18 1.73
N TRP A 88 22.55 -0.67 1.81
CA TRP A 88 22.70 -2.06 2.19
C TRP A 88 23.13 -2.94 1.01
N ASP A 89 24.18 -3.74 1.20
CA ASP A 89 24.82 -4.50 0.12
C ASP A 89 23.91 -5.56 -0.54
N ARG A 90 22.81 -5.97 0.11
CA ARG A 90 21.86 -6.98 -0.40
C ARG A 90 20.63 -6.36 -1.07
N VAL A 91 20.65 -5.05 -1.32
CA VAL A 91 19.53 -4.36 -1.94
C VAL A 91 19.26 -4.87 -3.36
N ASP A 92 17.99 -5.16 -3.65
CA ASP A 92 17.52 -5.36 -5.01
C ASP A 92 17.39 -3.99 -5.70
N ARG A 93 18.35 -3.69 -6.59
CA ARG A 93 18.42 -2.39 -7.26
C ARG A 93 17.27 -2.15 -8.21
N ASP A 94 16.75 -3.19 -8.86
CA ASP A 94 15.62 -3.09 -9.78
C ASP A 94 14.34 -2.75 -8.99
N LEU A 95 14.18 -3.34 -7.80
CA LEU A 95 13.11 -3.00 -6.88
C LEU A 95 13.18 -1.53 -6.41
N THR A 96 14.36 -1.04 -6.02
CA THR A 96 14.52 0.38 -5.62
C THR A 96 14.32 1.35 -6.77
N ALA A 97 14.72 0.99 -7.99
CA ALA A 97 14.47 1.79 -9.19
C ALA A 97 12.97 1.89 -9.48
N LYS A 98 12.23 0.79 -9.36
CA LYS A 98 10.76 0.77 -9.44
C LYS A 98 10.14 1.73 -8.42
N TRP A 99 10.56 1.71 -7.16
CA TRP A 99 10.02 2.62 -6.14
C TRP A 99 10.24 4.09 -6.48
N LYS A 100 11.47 4.46 -6.86
CA LYS A 100 11.80 5.83 -7.28
C LYS A 100 10.93 6.26 -8.46
N GLN A 101 10.75 5.38 -9.45
CA GLN A 101 9.87 5.66 -10.58
C GLN A 101 8.41 5.86 -10.15
N VAL A 102 7.89 5.10 -9.19
CA VAL A 102 6.52 5.33 -8.66
C VAL A 102 6.41 6.69 -7.99
N VAL A 103 7.41 7.09 -7.19
CA VAL A 103 7.46 8.42 -6.56
C VAL A 103 7.47 9.52 -7.64
N ASP A 104 8.32 9.41 -8.66
CA ASP A 104 8.38 10.36 -9.77
C ASP A 104 7.05 10.46 -10.54
N LEU A 105 6.34 9.33 -10.69
CA LEU A 105 5.03 9.30 -11.33
C LEU A 105 3.95 9.94 -10.45
N PHE A 106 4.02 9.74 -9.13
CA PHE A 106 3.11 10.37 -8.17
C PHE A 106 3.23 11.90 -8.21
N ASP A 107 4.46 12.43 -8.28
CA ASP A 107 4.72 13.87 -8.38
C ASP A 107 4.13 14.52 -9.65
N GLN A 108 3.78 13.72 -10.65
CA GLN A 108 3.16 14.16 -11.89
C GLN A 108 1.64 14.12 -11.87
N LEU A 109 1.02 13.52 -10.84
CA LEU A 109 -0.43 13.46 -10.69
C LEU A 109 -0.98 14.73 -10.06
N GLU A 110 -2.22 15.04 -10.40
CA GLU A 110 -2.96 16.06 -9.68
C GLU A 110 -3.47 15.50 -8.35
N VAL A 111 -3.12 16.18 -7.25
CA VAL A 111 -3.59 15.82 -5.92
C VAL A 111 -4.90 16.57 -5.62
N LEU A 112 -5.93 15.81 -5.29
CA LEU A 112 -7.20 16.36 -4.83
C LEU A 112 -7.02 16.87 -3.40
N ASP A 113 -7.18 18.17 -3.21
CA ASP A 113 -7.19 18.77 -1.88
C ASP A 113 -8.38 18.29 -1.08
N ARG A 114 -8.18 17.96 0.20
CA ARG A 114 -9.29 17.84 1.13
C ARG A 114 -9.88 19.23 1.37
N GLU A 115 -11.05 19.52 0.82
CA GLU A 115 -11.88 20.62 1.30
C GLU A 115 -12.29 20.30 2.75
N ARG A 116 -11.48 20.75 3.71
CA ARG A 116 -11.75 20.61 5.15
C ARG A 116 -12.89 21.53 5.58
N GLU A 117 -14.11 21.22 5.16
CA GLU A 117 -15.34 21.80 5.77
C GLU A 117 -16.39 20.73 6.11
N GLY A 118 -16.06 19.44 5.98
CA GLY A 118 -16.85 18.33 6.52
C GLY A 118 -16.44 17.97 7.96
N THR A 119 -17.42 17.85 8.87
CA THR A 119 -17.16 17.26 10.19
C THR A 119 -16.78 15.79 10.02
N GLN A 120 -15.65 15.37 10.62
CA GLN A 120 -15.10 14.01 10.60
C GLN A 120 -16.14 12.88 10.78
N GLY A 121 -17.23 13.13 11.52
CA GLY A 121 -18.34 12.18 11.68
C GLY A 121 -19.15 11.84 10.42
N ALA A 122 -19.19 12.70 9.39
CA ALA A 122 -19.87 12.42 8.13
C ALA A 122 -19.06 11.48 7.23
N GLU A 123 -17.73 11.68 7.20
CA GLU A 123 -16.76 10.79 6.53
C GLU A 123 -16.79 9.40 7.19
N ASP A 124 -16.77 9.34 8.52
CA ASP A 124 -16.87 8.08 9.28
C ASP A 124 -18.18 7.33 8.98
N THR A 125 -19.27 8.06 8.73
CA THR A 125 -20.57 7.45 8.38
C THR A 125 -20.55 6.88 6.95
N LEU A 126 -20.04 7.64 5.98
CA LEU A 126 -19.94 7.17 4.59
C LEU A 126 -18.94 6.01 4.46
N PHE A 127 -17.79 6.10 5.14
CA PHE A 127 -16.81 5.03 5.20
C PHE A 127 -17.42 3.74 5.74
N SER A 128 -18.11 3.82 6.88
CA SER A 128 -18.76 2.65 7.49
C SER A 128 -19.84 2.08 6.58
N PHE A 129 -20.64 2.94 5.93
CA PHE A 129 -21.67 2.50 4.98
C PHE A 129 -21.08 1.78 3.77
N ILE A 130 -20.03 2.31 3.13
CA ILE A 130 -19.39 1.65 1.99
C ILE A 130 -18.81 0.30 2.41
N ARG A 131 -18.12 0.26 3.55
CA ARG A 131 -17.54 -0.97 4.09
C ARG A 131 -18.61 -2.03 4.35
N GLU A 132 -19.69 -1.66 5.04
CA GLU A 132 -20.67 -2.61 5.58
C GLU A 132 -21.76 -2.98 4.58
N GLU A 133 -22.25 -2.02 3.77
CA GLU A 133 -23.44 -2.19 2.92
C GLU A 133 -23.09 -2.35 1.42
N VAL A 134 -21.99 -1.74 0.96
CA VAL A 134 -21.62 -1.79 -0.47
C VAL A 134 -20.61 -2.90 -0.72
N LEU A 135 -19.60 -3.01 0.13
CA LEU A 135 -18.58 -4.05 0.01
C LEU A 135 -18.92 -5.30 0.83
N CYS A 136 -20.14 -5.39 1.41
CA CYS A 136 -20.56 -6.37 2.44
C CYS A 136 -19.80 -7.69 2.36
N GLU A 137 -19.25 -8.12 3.48
CA GLU A 137 -18.71 -9.46 3.60
C GLU A 137 -19.84 -10.48 3.74
N GLY A 138 -20.15 -11.16 2.65
CA GLY A 138 -20.63 -12.53 2.73
C GLY A 138 -19.44 -13.46 2.96
N GLY A 139 -18.90 -13.48 4.18
CA GLY A 139 -17.86 -14.43 4.60
C GLY A 139 -16.53 -13.79 4.97
N ASN A 140 -16.00 -14.24 6.10
CA ASN A 140 -14.62 -14.12 6.53
C ASN A 140 -13.65 -14.41 5.36
N ASP A 141 -13.32 -13.42 4.54
CA ASP A 141 -12.05 -13.43 3.81
C ASP A 141 -11.00 -13.01 4.81
N THR A 142 -10.72 -13.97 5.66
CA THR A 142 -9.49 -14.09 6.38
C THR A 142 -8.36 -13.92 5.35
N LEU A 143 -7.28 -13.24 5.74
CA LEU A 143 -5.95 -13.62 5.24
C LEU A 143 -5.90 -15.15 5.11
N PRO A 144 -4.96 -15.76 4.38
CA PRO A 144 -4.59 -17.13 4.70
C PRO A 144 -4.24 -17.11 6.21
N GLN A 145 -5.19 -17.50 7.07
CA GLN A 145 -5.21 -17.14 8.49
C GLN A 145 -4.02 -17.79 9.20
N ASN A 146 -3.50 -18.85 8.55
CA ASN A 146 -2.31 -19.59 8.88
C ASN A 146 -1.03 -18.82 8.53
N ARG A 147 -0.93 -18.13 7.37
CA ARG A 147 0.27 -17.37 6.98
C ARG A 147 0.51 -16.16 7.89
N ALA A 148 -0.55 -15.39 8.18
CA ALA A 148 -0.44 -14.25 9.10
C ALA A 148 0.01 -14.68 10.51
N LYS A 149 -0.39 -15.89 10.93
CA LYS A 149 -0.01 -16.45 12.23
C LYS A 149 1.45 -16.87 12.28
N ASP A 150 1.95 -17.52 11.22
CA ASP A 150 3.36 -17.92 11.13
C ASP A 150 4.28 -16.70 11.10
N ASP A 151 3.92 -15.66 10.34
CA ASP A 151 4.66 -14.40 10.27
C ASP A 151 4.69 -13.69 11.64
N VAL A 152 3.56 -13.63 12.35
CA VAL A 152 3.49 -13.11 13.74
C VAL A 152 4.45 -13.86 14.65
N GLU A 153 4.49 -15.20 14.55
CA GLU A 153 5.32 -16.03 15.41
C GLU A 153 6.82 -15.79 15.13
N ILE A 154 7.20 -15.68 13.85
CA ILE A 154 8.58 -15.35 13.44
C ILE A 154 8.98 -13.98 13.99
N LEU A 155 8.15 -12.95 13.80
CA LEU A 155 8.43 -11.59 14.29
C LEU A 155 8.52 -11.54 15.81
N HIS A 156 7.64 -12.26 16.50
CA HIS A 156 7.65 -12.35 17.95
C HIS A 156 8.95 -13.00 18.45
N ASN A 157 9.39 -14.10 17.84
CA ASN A 157 10.65 -14.75 18.21
C ASN A 157 11.86 -13.84 17.94
N CYS A 158 11.93 -13.19 16.78
CA CYS A 158 12.97 -12.19 16.48
C CYS A 158 13.05 -11.14 17.60
N ALA A 159 11.90 -10.59 18.01
CA ALA A 159 11.82 -9.53 19.00
C ALA A 159 12.24 -9.96 20.42
N ARG A 160 11.99 -11.22 20.80
CA ARG A 160 12.45 -11.76 22.10
C ARG A 160 13.97 -11.73 22.25
N HIS A 161 14.68 -11.87 21.14
CA HIS A 161 16.13 -11.97 21.14
C HIS A 161 16.84 -10.63 20.90
N PHE A 162 16.12 -9.49 20.75
CA PHE A 162 16.78 -8.19 20.48
C PHE A 162 17.91 -7.83 21.45
N GLN A 163 17.80 -8.17 22.73
CA GLN A 163 18.85 -7.95 23.73
C GLN A 163 20.19 -8.66 23.42
N GLU A 164 20.14 -9.76 22.67
CA GLU A 164 21.32 -10.57 22.31
C GLU A 164 22.05 -9.98 21.09
N TRP A 165 21.33 -9.23 20.26
CA TRP A 165 21.83 -8.68 18.99
C TRP A 165 22.14 -7.17 19.07
N TYR A 166 21.38 -6.42 19.86
CA TYR A 166 21.51 -4.97 19.98
C TYR A 166 22.28 -4.56 21.24
N GLY A 167 23.31 -3.73 21.06
CA GLY A 167 23.90 -2.94 22.15
C GLY A 167 23.06 -1.72 22.50
N GLU A 168 23.20 -1.20 23.73
CA GLU A 168 22.41 -0.06 24.23
C GLU A 168 22.45 1.17 23.31
N ASP A 169 23.64 1.55 22.83
CA ASP A 169 23.81 2.74 21.98
C ASP A 169 23.03 2.60 20.66
N ARG A 170 23.09 1.43 20.03
CA ARG A 170 22.36 1.14 18.78
C ARG A 170 20.85 1.05 19.00
N TRP A 171 20.43 0.56 20.16
CA TRP A 171 19.01 0.47 20.51
C TRP A 171 18.38 1.86 20.70
N ARG A 172 19.10 2.77 21.38
CA ARG A 172 18.60 4.13 21.64
C ARG A 172 18.61 5.05 20.42
N ASP A 173 19.36 4.71 19.38
CA ASP A 173 19.35 5.47 18.13
C ASP A 173 18.07 5.19 17.32
N LEU A 174 17.13 6.15 17.36
CA LEU A 174 15.86 6.11 16.64
C LEU A 174 15.98 6.45 15.15
N ARG A 175 17.09 7.06 14.73
CA ARG A 175 17.30 7.50 13.34
C ARG A 175 17.92 6.43 12.47
N ARG A 176 18.63 5.48 13.08
CA ARG A 176 19.38 4.44 12.38
C ARG A 176 18.56 3.17 12.17
N ILE A 177 18.48 2.76 10.91
CA ILE A 177 17.90 1.48 10.48
C ILE A 177 19.05 0.52 10.21
N GLU A 178 19.08 -0.60 10.93
CA GLU A 178 20.18 -1.58 10.89
C GLU A 178 19.78 -2.76 10.00
N TYR A 179 19.64 -2.54 8.68
CA TYR A 179 19.15 -3.56 7.75
C TYR A 179 19.94 -4.88 7.80
N ASP A 180 21.28 -4.81 7.81
CA ASP A 180 22.13 -6.00 7.90
C ASP A 180 21.93 -6.78 9.22
N LEU A 181 21.78 -6.07 10.33
CA LEU A 181 21.55 -6.70 11.63
C LEU A 181 20.15 -7.33 11.71
N ASN A 182 19.12 -6.60 11.27
CA ASN A 182 17.75 -7.08 11.24
C ASN A 182 17.60 -8.29 10.32
N TRP A 183 18.28 -8.27 9.19
CA TRP A 183 18.34 -9.41 8.30
C TRP A 183 18.99 -10.62 8.98
N LYS A 184 20.12 -10.47 9.67
CA LYS A 184 20.76 -11.58 10.41
C LYS A 184 19.88 -12.18 11.50
N ILE A 185 19.13 -11.33 12.22
CA ILE A 185 18.14 -11.79 13.22
C ILE A 185 17.07 -12.65 12.53
N LEU A 186 16.52 -12.15 11.41
CA LEU A 186 15.53 -12.87 10.63
C LEU A 186 16.09 -14.18 10.04
N GLU A 187 17.28 -14.15 9.42
CA GLU A 187 17.98 -15.32 8.88
C GLU A 187 18.10 -16.42 9.93
N SER A 188 18.48 -16.06 11.16
CA SER A 188 18.59 -17.00 12.29
C SER A 188 17.25 -17.69 12.59
N GLU A 189 16.15 -16.93 12.65
CA GLU A 189 14.81 -17.49 12.92
C GLU A 189 14.27 -18.33 11.75
N LEU A 190 14.51 -17.91 10.51
CA LEU A 190 14.11 -18.66 9.31
C LEU A 190 14.82 -20.01 9.23
N LEU A 191 16.13 -20.04 9.48
CA LEU A 191 16.93 -21.27 9.45
C LEU A 191 16.50 -22.26 10.54
N GLN A 192 16.15 -21.79 11.74
CA GLN A 192 15.60 -22.65 12.80
C GLN A 192 14.28 -23.32 12.40
N ARG A 193 13.52 -22.68 11.50
CA ARG A 193 12.26 -23.20 10.93
C ARG A 193 12.45 -23.95 9.62
N SER A 194 13.69 -24.17 9.18
CA SER A 194 14.01 -24.80 7.89
C SER A 194 13.44 -24.06 6.68
N ILE A 195 13.32 -22.73 6.79
CA ILE A 195 12.94 -21.82 5.71
C ILE A 195 14.21 -21.25 5.11
N GLU A 196 14.32 -21.25 3.77
CA GLU A 196 15.49 -20.71 3.08
C GLU A 196 15.50 -19.17 3.14
N PRO A 197 16.58 -18.53 3.61
CA PRO A 197 16.67 -17.09 3.75
C PRO A 197 17.07 -16.41 2.43
N VAL A 198 16.27 -16.58 1.39
CA VAL A 198 16.46 -15.88 0.11
C VAL A 198 15.90 -14.46 0.21
N PHE A 199 16.65 -13.45 -0.24
CA PHE A 199 16.19 -12.06 -0.28
C PHE A 199 15.66 -11.64 -1.66
N GLU A 200 16.27 -12.11 -2.75
CA GLU A 200 15.99 -11.65 -4.13
C GLU A 200 14.87 -12.45 -4.82
N GLY A 201 14.33 -11.90 -5.90
CA GLY A 201 13.36 -12.59 -6.77
C GLY A 201 12.00 -12.86 -6.14
N GLU A 202 11.17 -13.67 -6.81
CA GLU A 202 9.84 -14.05 -6.32
C GLU A 202 9.94 -14.95 -5.07
N GLU A 203 10.94 -15.82 -5.01
CA GLU A 203 11.19 -16.71 -3.86
C GLU A 203 11.51 -15.91 -2.58
N GLY A 204 12.22 -14.79 -2.70
CA GLY A 204 12.52 -13.91 -1.57
C GLY A 204 11.39 -12.99 -1.13
N ALA A 205 10.26 -12.91 -1.86
CA ALA A 205 9.20 -11.92 -1.61
C ALA A 205 8.65 -11.99 -0.17
N GLN A 206 8.43 -13.19 0.37
CA GLN A 206 7.96 -13.35 1.75
C GLN A 206 9.02 -12.89 2.76
N ASN A 207 10.29 -13.26 2.55
CA ASN A 207 11.37 -12.87 3.46
C ASN A 207 11.61 -11.36 3.43
N ARG A 208 11.44 -10.69 2.28
CA ARG A 208 11.45 -9.22 2.18
C ARG A 208 10.32 -8.59 3.00
N CYS A 209 9.12 -9.16 2.91
CA CYS A 209 7.99 -8.73 3.73
C CYS A 209 8.28 -8.87 5.22
N LEU A 210 8.78 -10.04 5.65
CA LEU A 210 9.18 -10.27 7.04
C LEU A 210 10.27 -9.31 7.51
N LEU A 211 11.29 -9.03 6.69
CA LEU A 211 12.33 -8.05 7.01
C LEU A 211 11.72 -6.66 7.20
N GLY A 212 10.85 -6.26 6.29
CA GLY A 212 10.10 -5.02 6.36
C GLY A 212 9.31 -4.85 7.64
N LEU A 213 8.49 -5.85 7.97
CA LEU A 213 7.73 -5.90 9.21
C LEU A 213 8.65 -5.91 10.44
N LEU A 214 9.75 -6.66 10.40
CA LEU A 214 10.74 -6.69 11.48
C LEU A 214 11.38 -5.31 11.70
N ASN A 215 11.72 -4.59 10.63
CA ASN A 215 12.23 -3.22 10.73
C ASN A 215 11.20 -2.30 11.41
N ARG A 216 9.91 -2.47 11.12
CA ARG A 216 8.83 -1.75 11.82
C ARG A 216 8.72 -2.14 13.29
N VAL A 217 8.83 -3.44 13.60
CA VAL A 217 8.84 -3.94 14.98
C VAL A 217 10.01 -3.31 15.75
N VAL A 218 11.23 -3.33 15.21
CA VAL A 218 12.39 -2.67 15.82
C VAL A 218 12.11 -1.18 16.04
N GLY A 219 11.65 -0.46 15.01
CA GLY A 219 11.38 0.98 15.10
C GLY A 219 10.35 1.32 16.19
N PHE A 220 9.23 0.61 16.25
CA PHE A 220 8.22 0.79 17.28
C PHE A 220 8.71 0.39 18.66
N SER A 221 9.45 -0.70 18.77
CA SER A 221 10.07 -1.15 20.02
C SER A 221 11.03 -0.12 20.58
N LYS A 222 11.95 0.43 19.76
CA LYS A 222 12.87 1.48 20.20
C LYS A 222 12.13 2.75 20.66
N LYS A 223 11.10 3.17 19.92
CA LYS A 223 10.29 4.37 20.25
C LYS A 223 9.52 4.20 21.57
N SER A 224 9.00 3.00 21.83
CA SER A 224 8.10 2.74 22.97
C SER A 224 8.80 2.13 24.19
N CYS A 225 9.99 1.54 24.01
CA CYS A 225 10.77 0.89 25.06
C CYS A 225 12.28 1.13 24.84
N PRO A 226 12.88 2.17 25.44
CA PRO A 226 14.27 2.55 25.20
C PRO A 226 15.30 1.64 25.90
N MET A 227 14.85 0.61 26.62
CA MET A 227 15.70 -0.34 27.34
C MET A 227 15.41 -1.77 26.92
N LEU A 228 16.45 -2.60 26.86
CA LEU A 228 16.37 -4.04 26.67
C LEU A 228 16.65 -4.76 28.00
N PRO A 229 16.09 -5.97 28.24
CA PRO A 229 15.07 -6.64 27.45
C PRO A 229 13.72 -5.92 27.45
N MET A 230 12.98 -6.10 26.37
CA MET A 230 11.57 -5.75 26.33
C MET A 230 10.73 -6.71 27.18
N ASN A 231 9.69 -6.19 27.80
CA ASN A 231 8.67 -7.02 28.44
C ASN A 231 7.92 -7.86 27.37
N PRO A 232 7.68 -9.16 27.58
CA PRO A 232 6.93 -9.99 26.62
C PRO A 232 5.58 -9.41 26.19
N ARG A 233 4.79 -8.85 27.12
CA ARG A 233 3.51 -8.19 26.78
C ARG A 233 3.68 -6.97 25.89
N HIS A 234 4.83 -6.30 25.99
CA HIS A 234 5.15 -5.16 25.15
C HIS A 234 5.57 -5.61 23.76
N ILE A 235 6.25 -6.75 23.64
CA ILE A 235 6.53 -7.39 22.35
C ILE A 235 5.21 -7.74 21.65
N ASP A 236 4.28 -8.41 22.35
CA ASP A 236 2.95 -8.75 21.81
C ASP A 236 2.25 -7.51 21.23
N PHE A 237 2.16 -6.45 22.04
CA PHE A 237 1.55 -5.18 21.63
C PHE A 237 2.21 -4.58 20.38
N VAL A 238 3.55 -4.54 20.32
CA VAL A 238 4.26 -3.97 19.17
C VAL A 238 4.03 -4.80 17.91
N VAL A 239 4.15 -6.13 18.00
CA VAL A 239 3.95 -7.03 16.85
C VAL A 239 2.51 -6.91 16.34
N GLU A 240 1.51 -6.95 17.23
CA GLU A 240 0.11 -6.75 16.85
C GLU A 240 -0.13 -5.40 16.18
N ALA A 241 0.45 -4.32 16.71
CA ALA A 241 0.31 -2.98 16.12
C ALA A 241 0.94 -2.89 14.73
N VAL A 242 2.12 -3.51 14.54
CA VAL A 242 2.79 -3.58 13.23
C VAL A 242 1.97 -4.41 12.25
N MET A 243 1.50 -5.59 12.65
CA MET A 243 0.71 -6.45 11.79
C MET A 243 -0.62 -5.81 11.41
N LYS A 244 -1.29 -5.12 12.34
CA LYS A 244 -2.53 -4.39 12.04
C LYS A 244 -2.29 -3.28 11.00
N LYS A 245 -1.18 -2.55 11.10
CA LYS A 245 -0.92 -1.38 10.25
C LYS A 245 -0.28 -1.72 8.91
N TYR A 246 0.63 -2.68 8.88
CA TYR A 246 1.49 -2.97 7.72
C TYR A 246 1.29 -4.39 7.17
N GLY A 247 0.85 -5.32 8.00
CA GLY A 247 0.50 -6.69 7.57
C GLY A 247 -1.00 -6.88 7.30
N GLY A 248 -1.79 -5.80 7.40
CA GLY A 248 -3.25 -5.81 7.49
C GLY A 248 -3.98 -5.59 6.17
N ASP A 249 -5.30 -5.73 6.26
CA ASP A 249 -6.27 -5.77 5.16
C ASP A 249 -6.26 -4.50 4.28
N ARG A 250 -6.07 -4.69 2.96
CA ARG A 250 -6.12 -3.62 1.95
C ARG A 250 -7.51 -2.98 1.84
N ARG A 251 -8.56 -3.63 2.35
CA ARG A 251 -9.94 -3.14 2.24
C ARG A 251 -10.16 -1.78 2.86
N GLU A 252 -9.58 -1.49 4.03
CA GLU A 252 -9.78 -0.17 4.64
C GLU A 252 -9.20 0.94 3.76
N HIS A 253 -8.09 0.67 3.08
CA HIS A 253 -7.47 1.60 2.14
C HIS A 253 -8.33 1.79 0.89
N GLU A 254 -8.83 0.70 0.32
CA GLU A 254 -9.74 0.72 -0.82
C GLU A 254 -11.01 1.52 -0.53
N VAL A 255 -11.62 1.33 0.65
CA VAL A 255 -12.78 2.12 1.07
C VAL A 255 -12.41 3.60 1.15
N ARG A 256 -11.25 3.98 1.70
CA ARG A 256 -10.81 5.39 1.73
C ARG A 256 -10.67 5.97 0.33
N HIS A 257 -10.09 5.25 -0.62
CA HIS A 257 -10.00 5.72 -2.00
C HIS A 257 -11.37 5.91 -2.65
N ILE A 258 -12.32 5.00 -2.40
CA ILE A 258 -13.70 5.12 -2.88
C ILE A 258 -14.38 6.35 -2.27
N VAL A 259 -14.25 6.57 -0.96
CA VAL A 259 -14.79 7.75 -0.27
C VAL A 259 -14.26 9.03 -0.91
N HIS A 260 -12.94 9.13 -1.09
CA HIS A 260 -12.32 10.28 -1.76
C HIS A 260 -12.86 10.50 -3.18
N CYS A 261 -13.05 9.42 -3.95
CA CYS A 261 -13.61 9.53 -5.30
C CYS A 261 -15.04 10.09 -5.28
N ILE A 262 -15.85 9.70 -4.29
CA ILE A 262 -17.23 10.16 -4.12
C ILE A 262 -17.26 11.64 -3.75
N GLU A 263 -16.47 12.04 -2.76
CA GLU A 263 -16.40 13.42 -2.27
C GLU A 263 -15.95 14.41 -3.36
N HIS A 264 -15.09 13.97 -4.27
CA HIS A 264 -14.55 14.80 -5.35
C HIS A 264 -15.24 14.60 -6.70
N ASP A 265 -16.40 13.93 -6.74
CA ASP A 265 -17.17 13.65 -7.96
C ASP A 265 -16.30 13.09 -9.11
N VAL A 266 -15.49 12.08 -8.79
CA VAL A 266 -14.63 11.40 -9.77
C VAL A 266 -15.45 10.41 -10.61
N ASP A 267 -15.18 10.35 -11.92
CA ASP A 267 -15.92 9.47 -12.83
C ASP A 267 -15.50 7.99 -12.67
N PHE A 268 -14.20 7.73 -12.54
CA PHE A 268 -13.64 6.38 -12.48
C PHE A 268 -12.63 6.21 -11.34
N LEU A 269 -12.67 5.07 -10.64
CA LEU A 269 -11.55 4.60 -9.83
C LEU A 269 -10.90 3.43 -10.56
N ILE A 270 -9.60 3.56 -10.86
CA ILE A 270 -8.83 2.53 -11.56
C ILE A 270 -8.17 1.59 -10.54
N THR A 271 -8.52 0.31 -10.59
CA THR A 271 -7.95 -0.74 -9.71
C THR A 271 -7.60 -2.00 -10.51
N VAL A 272 -6.64 -2.78 -10.04
CA VAL A 272 -6.34 -4.12 -10.59
C VAL A 272 -7.12 -5.23 -9.89
N ASP A 273 -7.91 -4.89 -8.87
CA ASP A 273 -8.77 -5.84 -8.16
C ASP A 273 -10.13 -5.97 -8.86
N GLU A 274 -10.28 -7.06 -9.62
CA GLU A 274 -11.52 -7.39 -10.33
C GLU A 274 -12.67 -7.73 -9.38
N ASP A 275 -12.39 -8.32 -8.21
CA ASP A 275 -13.42 -8.67 -7.22
C ASP A 275 -13.98 -7.40 -6.56
N LEU A 276 -13.10 -6.48 -6.15
CA LEU A 276 -13.51 -5.16 -5.66
C LEU A 276 -14.38 -4.43 -6.70
N THR A 277 -13.95 -4.48 -7.97
CA THR A 277 -14.68 -3.90 -9.09
C THR A 277 -16.07 -4.51 -9.21
N ALA A 278 -16.19 -5.84 -9.13
CA ALA A 278 -17.46 -6.55 -9.22
C ALA A 278 -18.38 -6.25 -8.04
N ARG A 279 -17.86 -6.32 -6.80
CA ARG A 279 -18.61 -6.04 -5.56
C ARG A 279 -19.16 -4.62 -5.55
N PHE A 280 -18.28 -3.63 -5.76
CA PHE A 280 -18.69 -2.23 -5.75
C PHE A 280 -19.71 -1.93 -6.86
N ASN A 281 -19.41 -2.29 -8.11
CA ASN A 281 -20.29 -1.96 -9.23
C ASN A 281 -21.63 -2.71 -9.16
N GLY A 282 -21.64 -3.95 -8.67
CA GLY A 282 -22.86 -4.74 -8.49
C GLY A 282 -23.80 -4.17 -7.42
N LYS A 283 -23.24 -3.55 -6.38
CA LYS A 283 -24.00 -2.90 -5.29
C LYS A 283 -24.04 -1.38 -5.38
N ARG A 284 -23.58 -0.79 -6.48
CA ARG A 284 -23.56 0.66 -6.65
C ARG A 284 -24.92 1.33 -6.43
N HIS A 285 -26.02 0.64 -6.74
CA HIS A 285 -27.38 1.14 -6.50
C HIS A 285 -27.68 1.38 -5.01
N GLU A 286 -27.04 0.64 -4.11
CA GLU A 286 -27.16 0.79 -2.66
C GLU A 286 -26.61 2.13 -2.17
N LEU A 287 -25.62 2.70 -2.88
CA LEU A 287 -25.08 4.03 -2.56
C LEU A 287 -26.17 5.10 -2.58
N SER A 288 -27.20 4.97 -3.42
CA SER A 288 -28.31 5.95 -3.46
C SER A 288 -29.08 6.09 -2.14
N LYS A 289 -28.95 5.11 -1.23
CA LYS A 289 -29.55 5.12 0.12
C LYS A 289 -28.81 6.06 1.08
N HIS A 290 -27.56 6.41 0.79
CA HIS A 290 -26.78 7.33 1.61
C HIS A 290 -26.92 8.78 1.10
N PRO A 291 -27.19 9.77 1.98
CA PRO A 291 -27.44 11.16 1.55
C PRO A 291 -26.30 11.80 0.75
N ALA A 292 -25.04 11.47 1.07
CA ALA A 292 -23.86 11.97 0.34
C ALA A 292 -23.72 11.42 -1.09
N CYS A 293 -24.55 10.44 -1.46
CA CYS A 293 -24.32 9.57 -2.62
C CYS A 293 -25.45 9.64 -3.66
N CYS A 294 -26.44 10.52 -3.48
CA CYS A 294 -27.67 10.54 -4.29
C CYS A 294 -27.45 10.79 -5.80
N SER A 295 -26.27 11.29 -6.21
CA SER A 295 -25.94 11.59 -7.62
C SER A 295 -24.62 10.97 -8.09
N ILE A 296 -24.13 9.93 -7.42
CA ILE A 296 -22.82 9.31 -7.74
C ILE A 296 -22.76 8.79 -9.18
N LYS A 297 -21.75 9.28 -9.91
CA LYS A 297 -21.35 8.77 -11.23
C LYS A 297 -20.20 7.76 -11.18
N LEU A 298 -19.48 7.67 -10.04
CA LEU A 298 -18.30 6.83 -9.84
C LEU A 298 -18.52 5.39 -10.32
N THR A 299 -17.58 4.91 -11.12
CA THR A 299 -17.51 3.50 -11.54
C THR A 299 -16.12 2.95 -11.28
N LEU A 300 -16.01 1.81 -10.63
CA LEU A 300 -14.73 1.12 -10.50
C LEU A 300 -14.43 0.38 -11.80
N VAL A 301 -13.18 0.40 -12.25
CA VAL A 301 -12.77 -0.20 -13.52
C VAL A 301 -11.33 -0.72 -13.42
N THR A 302 -11.04 -1.78 -14.18
CA THR A 302 -9.65 -2.11 -14.50
C THR A 302 -9.07 -1.15 -15.55
N PRO A 303 -7.74 -0.97 -15.60
CA PRO A 303 -7.09 -0.24 -16.69
C PRO A 303 -7.61 -0.64 -18.09
N SER A 304 -7.68 -1.93 -18.41
CA SER A 304 -8.18 -2.41 -19.72
C SER A 304 -9.63 -2.00 -19.98
N GLN A 305 -10.50 -2.09 -18.97
CA GLN A 305 -11.90 -1.67 -19.09
C GLN A 305 -12.02 -0.17 -19.37
N LEU A 306 -11.20 0.66 -18.74
CA LEU A 306 -11.19 2.10 -18.98
C LEU A 306 -10.71 2.43 -20.40
N VAL A 307 -9.63 1.79 -20.87
CA VAL A 307 -9.13 1.98 -22.24
C VAL A 307 -10.23 1.70 -23.27
N ASN A 308 -10.94 0.58 -23.13
CA ASN A 308 -12.04 0.22 -24.03
C ASN A 308 -13.14 1.29 -24.07
N ARG A 309 -13.47 1.91 -22.92
CA ARG A 309 -14.44 3.01 -22.84
C ARG A 309 -13.93 4.28 -23.50
N LEU A 310 -12.65 4.63 -23.29
CA LEU A 310 -12.04 5.82 -23.88
C LEU A 310 -11.96 5.72 -25.41
N ILE A 311 -11.66 4.53 -25.94
CA ILE A 311 -11.65 4.27 -27.39
C ILE A 311 -13.07 4.38 -27.95
N ALA A 312 -14.06 3.76 -27.32
CA ALA A 312 -15.45 3.80 -27.79
C ALA A 312 -16.05 5.22 -27.82
N GLN A 313 -15.54 6.14 -27.00
CA GLN A 313 -15.98 7.54 -26.94
C GLN A 313 -15.19 8.48 -27.86
N ASN A 314 -14.12 8.02 -28.50
CA ASN A 314 -13.27 8.80 -29.41
C ASN A 314 -13.02 8.04 -30.72
N PRO A 315 -14.04 7.87 -31.59
CA PRO A 315 -13.88 7.23 -32.89
C PRO A 315 -12.96 7.99 -33.85
#